data_AF-A0A0N8PZR3-F1
#
_entry.id   AF-A0A0N8PZR3-F1
#
_cell.length_a   1.000
_cell.length_b   1.000
_cell.length_c   1.000
_cell.angle_alpha   90.00
_cell.angle_beta   90.00
_cell.angle_gamma   90.00
#
_symmetry.space_group_name_H-M   'P 1'
#
loop_
_entity.id
_entity.type
_entity.pdbx_description
1 polymer ?
#
loop_
_entity_poly.entity_id
_entity_poly.type
_entity_poly.pdbx_seq_one_letter_code
_entity_poly.pdbx_strand_id
1 'polypeptide(L)'
;MPATPMTPQLKRELDALRLSAALDPKRFLRGGAKRDKVGEFFQVGHVVAPSTRATTASTAPRVHKRGFVEELVESEEAQAYARKKTKEVLAKTMSGRKRQRKGYKGSAGNGGARK
;
A
#
# COMPACT_ATOMS: atom_id res chain seq x y z
N MET A 1 -25.19 7.85 -14.57
CA MET A 1 -24.08 6.89 -14.68
C MET A 1 -24.63 5.50 -14.38
N PRO A 2 -24.24 4.44 -15.11
CA PRO A 2 -24.66 3.08 -14.79
C PRO A 2 -23.99 2.60 -13.50
N ALA A 3 -24.68 1.75 -12.73
CA ALA A 3 -24.10 1.08 -11.57
C ALA A 3 -23.02 0.12 -12.04
N THR A 4 -21.80 0.24 -11.51
CA THR A 4 -20.68 -0.62 -11.90
C THR A 4 -20.70 -1.92 -11.09
N PRO A 5 -20.59 -3.10 -11.75
CA PRO A 5 -20.49 -4.36 -11.03
C PRO A 5 -19.16 -4.44 -10.27
N MET A 6 -19.19 -4.84 -8.99
CA MET A 6 -17.99 -4.99 -8.17
C MET A 6 -17.18 -6.22 -8.60
N THR A 7 -16.22 -6.02 -9.51
CA THR A 7 -15.22 -7.04 -9.83
C THR A 7 -14.13 -7.08 -8.75
N PRO A 8 -13.43 -8.22 -8.55
CA PRO A 8 -12.35 -8.30 -7.57
C PRO A 8 -11.18 -7.36 -7.89
N GLN A 9 -10.95 -7.04 -9.16
CA GLN A 9 -9.95 -6.06 -9.58
C GLN A 9 -10.36 -4.65 -9.12
N LEU A 10 -11.59 -4.23 -9.39
CA LEU A 10 -12.11 -2.93 -8.97
C LEU A 10 -12.12 -2.77 -7.45
N LYS A 11 -12.44 -3.85 -6.71
CA LYS A 11 -12.36 -3.82 -5.25
C LYS A 11 -10.95 -3.50 -4.75
N ARG A 12 -9.91 -4.11 -5.34
CA ARG A 12 -8.51 -3.84 -4.99
C ARG A 12 -8.12 -2.40 -5.29
N GLU A 13 -8.59 -1.85 -6.41
CA GLU A 13 -8.35 -0.45 -6.76
C GLU A 13 -9.00 0.52 -5.77
N LEU A 14 -10.25 0.26 -5.39
CA LEU A 14 -10.98 1.05 -4.40
C LEU A 14 -10.32 0.98 -3.02
N ASP A 15 -9.87 -0.20 -2.60
CA ASP A 15 -9.15 -0.38 -1.35
C ASP A 15 -7.79 0.35 -1.37
N ALA A 16 -7.08 0.34 -2.50
CA ALA A 16 -5.85 1.10 -2.66
C ALA A 16 -6.09 2.62 -2.59
N LEU A 17 -7.19 3.12 -3.18
CA LEU A 17 -7.57 4.53 -3.08
C LEU A 17 -7.88 4.95 -1.64
N ARG A 18 -8.61 4.11 -0.89
CA ARG A 18 -8.91 4.36 0.53
C ARG A 18 -7.65 4.40 1.39
N LEU A 19 -6.69 3.55 1.07
CA LEU A 19 -5.41 3.44 1.77
C LEU A 19 -4.32 4.35 1.21
N SER A 20 -4.65 5.25 0.28
CA SER A 20 -3.69 6.13 -0.41
C SER A 20 -2.80 6.94 0.53
N ALA A 21 -3.32 7.38 1.69
CA ALA A 21 -2.55 8.08 2.71
C ALA A 21 -1.43 7.23 3.37
N ALA A 22 -1.51 5.90 3.27
CA ALA A 22 -0.51 4.98 3.79
C ALA A 22 0.48 4.48 2.72
N LEU A 23 0.21 4.76 1.44
CA LEU A 23 1.05 4.31 0.33
C LEU A 23 2.31 5.16 0.17
N ASP A 24 2.19 6.47 0.37
CA ASP A 24 3.30 7.42 0.24
C ASP A 24 3.51 8.19 1.56
N PRO A 25 4.67 8.06 2.23
CA PRO A 25 4.96 8.74 3.49
C PRO A 25 5.00 10.28 3.37
N LYS A 26 5.18 10.83 2.16
CA LYS A 26 5.27 12.27 1.94
C LYS A 26 3.91 12.90 1.61
N ARG A 27 2.89 12.08 1.35
CA ARG A 27 1.60 12.55 0.85
C ARG A 27 0.53 12.47 1.93
N PHE A 28 0.32 13.59 2.62
CA PHE A 28 -0.73 13.73 3.63
C PHE A 28 -2.04 14.14 2.97
N LEU A 29 -2.90 13.16 2.68
CA LEU A 29 -4.25 13.41 2.18
C LEU A 29 -5.19 13.76 3.34
N ARG A 30 -6.19 14.61 3.08
CA ARG A 30 -7.20 15.01 4.06
C ARG A 30 -7.96 13.76 4.54
N GLY A 31 -7.99 13.55 5.86
CA GLY A 31 -8.45 12.32 6.52
C GLY A 31 -9.96 12.03 6.49
N GLY A 32 -10.64 12.22 5.36
CA GLY A 32 -12.06 11.86 5.18
C GLY A 32 -12.29 10.39 4.76
N ALA A 33 -11.31 9.76 4.13
CA ALA A 33 -11.50 8.51 3.38
C ALA A 33 -11.73 7.23 4.21
N LYS A 34 -11.65 7.27 5.55
CA LYS A 34 -11.93 6.08 6.38
C LYS A 34 -13.42 5.71 6.42
N ARG A 35 -14.31 6.58 5.94
CA ARG A 35 -15.77 6.44 6.12
C ARG A 35 -16.58 6.57 4.84
N ASP A 36 -16.01 7.07 3.76
CA ASP A 36 -16.76 7.26 2.52
C ASP A 36 -16.95 5.91 1.83
N LYS A 37 -18.16 5.36 1.97
CA LYS A 37 -18.65 4.27 1.13
C LYS A 37 -18.42 4.70 -0.32
N VAL A 38 -17.87 3.80 -1.14
CA VAL A 38 -17.77 4.08 -2.57
C VAL A 38 -19.18 4.35 -3.05
N GLY A 39 -19.39 5.48 -3.73
CA GLY A 39 -20.70 5.81 -4.27
C GLY A 39 -21.21 4.68 -5.16
N GLU A 40 -22.52 4.52 -5.22
CA GLU A 40 -23.17 3.49 -6.06
C GLU A 40 -22.82 3.63 -7.56
N PHE A 41 -22.37 4.83 -7.94
CA PHE A 41 -21.98 5.16 -9.30
C PHE A 41 -20.55 5.72 -9.32
N PHE A 42 -19.66 5.05 -10.05
CA PHE A 42 -18.32 5.55 -10.35
C PHE A 42 -17.86 5.05 -11.72
N GLN A 43 -16.89 5.74 -12.32
CA GLN A 43 -16.28 5.36 -13.58
C GLN A 43 -14.76 5.46 -13.50
N VAL A 44 -14.07 4.49 -14.11
CA VAL A 44 -12.60 4.46 -14.20
C VAL A 44 -12.20 4.92 -15.59
N GLY A 45 -11.19 5.79 -15.68
CA GLY A 45 -10.67 6.31 -16.94
C GLY A 45 -9.23 6.78 -16.81
N HIS A 46 -8.56 6.96 -17.94
CA HIS A 46 -7.17 7.44 -18.02
C HIS A 46 -7.12 8.93 -18.36
N VAL A 47 -6.12 9.62 -17.82
CA VAL A 47 -5.90 11.05 -18.11
C VAL A 47 -5.21 11.19 -19.46
N VAL A 48 -5.87 11.86 -20.41
CA VAL A 48 -5.29 12.23 -21.71
C VAL A 48 -4.60 13.58 -21.58
N ALA A 49 -3.34 13.66 -22.03
CA ALA A 49 -2.58 14.91 -21.97
C ALA A 49 -3.19 15.97 -22.91
N PRO A 50 -3.37 17.23 -22.45
CA PRO A 50 -3.84 18.31 -23.31
C PRO A 50 -2.77 18.73 -24.32
N SER A 51 -3.16 19.04 -25.55
CA SER A 51 -2.23 19.43 -26.63
C SER A 51 -1.49 20.75 -26.39
N THR A 52 -1.99 21.58 -25.46
CA THR A 52 -1.55 22.97 -25.26
C THR A 52 -0.57 23.19 -24.11
N ARG A 53 -0.23 22.17 -23.31
CA ARG A 53 0.60 22.36 -22.10
C ARG A 53 2.07 22.00 -22.35
N ALA A 54 2.92 23.03 -22.33
CA ALA A 54 4.37 22.91 -22.54
C ALA A 54 5.07 22.08 -21.44
N THR A 55 5.75 21.03 -21.91
CA THR A 55 7.05 20.46 -21.47
C THR A 55 7.33 20.06 -20.01
N THR A 56 6.67 20.62 -18.98
CA THR A 56 6.93 20.25 -17.56
C THR A 56 5.90 19.28 -16.98
N ALA A 57 4.64 19.38 -17.42
CA ALA A 57 3.57 18.45 -17.07
C ALA A 57 3.35 17.36 -18.14
N SER A 58 3.99 17.51 -19.30
CA SER A 58 3.97 16.50 -20.35
C SER A 58 4.77 15.31 -19.86
N THR A 59 4.02 14.32 -19.40
CA THR A 59 4.53 13.00 -19.14
C THR A 59 5.06 12.45 -20.47
N ALA A 60 6.35 12.14 -20.56
CA ALA A 60 6.89 11.32 -21.65
C ALA A 60 5.95 10.13 -21.89
N PRO A 61 5.72 9.67 -23.12
CA PRO A 61 4.73 8.62 -23.42
C PRO A 61 4.95 7.42 -22.49
N ARG A 62 4.19 7.38 -21.39
CA ARG A 62 4.28 6.33 -20.38
C ARG A 62 3.33 5.24 -20.80
N VAL A 63 3.77 4.00 -20.65
CA VAL A 63 2.91 2.84 -20.88
C VAL A 63 1.81 2.87 -19.83
N HIS A 64 0.61 3.29 -20.21
CA HIS A 64 -0.54 3.25 -19.34
C HIS A 64 -0.88 1.79 -19.05
N LYS A 65 -0.75 1.39 -17.79
CA LYS A 65 -1.16 0.07 -17.32
C LYS A 65 -2.67 -0.02 -17.21
N ARG A 66 -3.20 -1.23 -17.06
CA ARG A 66 -4.65 -1.46 -17.04
C ARG A 66 -5.31 -0.83 -15.81
N GLY A 67 -4.56 -0.64 -14.73
CA GLY A 67 -5.05 0.01 -13.51
C GLY A 67 -3.93 0.64 -12.68
N PHE A 68 -4.32 1.53 -11.77
CA PHE A 68 -3.41 2.25 -10.87
C PHE A 68 -2.63 1.33 -9.92
N VAL A 69 -3.25 0.22 -9.47
CA VAL A 69 -2.59 -0.74 -8.56
C VAL A 69 -1.43 -1.44 -9.27
N GLU A 70 -1.58 -1.76 -10.56
CA GLU A 70 -0.53 -2.38 -11.36
C GLU A 70 0.67 -1.43 -11.51
N GLU A 71 0.40 -0.16 -11.81
CA GLU A 71 1.42 0.90 -11.86
C GLU A 71 2.15 1.05 -10.51
N LEU A 72 1.40 1.03 -9.40
CA LEU A 72 1.97 1.12 -8.06
C LEU A 72 2.90 -0.05 -7.75
N VAL A 73 2.52 -1.28 -8.14
CA VAL A 73 3.33 -2.48 -7.92
C VAL A 73 4.64 -2.43 -8.72
N GLU A 74 4.64 -1.84 -9.91
CA GLU A 74 5.86 -1.71 -10.73
C GLU A 74 6.81 -0.62 -10.23
N SER A 75 6.32 0.35 -9.45
CA SER A 75 7.17 1.42 -8.94
C SER A 75 8.17 0.91 -7.88
N GLU A 76 9.46 1.10 -8.13
CA GLU A 76 10.54 0.65 -7.24
C GLU A 76 10.50 1.36 -5.88
N GLU A 77 10.20 2.66 -5.88
CA GLU A 77 10.12 3.48 -4.67
C GLU A 77 9.02 2.99 -3.72
N ALA A 78 7.83 2.70 -4.24
CA ALA A 78 6.73 2.19 -3.42
C ALA A 78 7.03 0.78 -2.90
N GLN A 79 7.66 -0.08 -3.71
CA GLN A 79 8.11 -1.40 -3.25
C GLN A 79 9.12 -1.29 -2.11
N ALA A 80 10.13 -0.42 -2.24
CA ALA A 80 11.15 -0.23 -1.21
C ALA A 80 10.54 0.25 0.11
N TYR A 81 9.63 1.23 0.04
CA TYR A 81 8.91 1.73 1.20
C TYR A 81 8.03 0.64 1.84
N ALA A 82 7.22 -0.06 1.04
CA ALA A 82 6.33 -1.12 1.53
C ALA A 82 7.13 -2.24 2.22
N ARG A 83 8.24 -2.70 1.61
CA ARG A 83 9.12 -3.73 2.21
C ARG A 83 9.75 -3.26 3.52
N LYS A 84 10.22 -2.00 3.58
CA LYS A 84 10.78 -1.43 4.81
C LYS A 84 9.73 -1.36 5.91
N LYS A 85 8.57 -0.78 5.61
CA LYS A 85 7.53 -0.53 6.62
C LYS A 85 6.87 -1.82 7.11
N THR A 86 6.65 -2.78 6.22
CA THR A 86 6.13 -4.10 6.61
C THR A 86 7.08 -4.83 7.56
N LYS A 87 8.40 -4.84 7.31
CA LYS A 87 9.39 -5.41 8.23
C LYS A 87 9.37 -4.74 9.60
N GLU A 88 9.27 -3.41 9.65
CA GLU A 88 9.20 -2.64 10.89
C GLU A 88 7.93 -2.99 11.70
N VAL A 89 6.77 -3.03 11.03
CA VAL A 89 5.48 -3.39 11.66
C VAL A 89 5.49 -4.85 12.11
N LEU A 90 6.05 -5.77 11.32
CA LEU A 90 6.19 -7.16 11.70
C LEU A 90 7.11 -7.32 12.91
N ALA A 91 8.26 -6.65 12.94
CA ALA A 91 9.16 -6.67 14.10
C ALA A 91 8.47 -6.15 15.37
N LYS A 92 7.72 -5.04 15.25
CA LYS A 92 6.97 -4.44 16.37
C LYS A 92 5.79 -5.31 16.84
N THR A 93 5.12 -6.02 15.93
CA THR A 93 3.99 -6.90 16.30
C THR A 93 4.45 -8.27 16.79
N MET A 94 5.66 -8.69 16.43
CA MET A 94 6.26 -9.94 16.90
C MET A 94 7.03 -9.78 18.20
N SER A 95 7.43 -8.55 18.57
CA SER A 95 8.00 -8.28 19.88
C SER A 95 6.99 -8.61 21.00
N GLY A 96 7.36 -9.49 21.93
CA GLY A 96 6.51 -9.93 23.03
C GLY A 96 5.57 -11.12 22.73
N ARG A 97 5.53 -11.64 21.50
CA ARG A 97 4.74 -12.86 21.19
C ARG A 97 5.39 -14.13 21.75
N LYS A 98 4.59 -15.19 21.95
CA LYS A 98 4.99 -16.49 22.54
C LYS A 98 6.31 -17.07 21.99
N ARG A 99 6.67 -16.81 20.73
CA ARG A 99 7.95 -17.26 20.13
C ARG A 99 9.17 -16.65 20.82
N GLN A 100 9.12 -15.38 21.20
CA GLN A 100 10.19 -14.71 21.95
C GLN A 100 10.26 -15.19 23.40
N ARG A 101 9.09 -15.44 24.03
CA ARG A 101 9.01 -16.04 25.37
C ARG A 101 9.60 -17.46 25.42
N LYS A 102 9.46 -18.24 24.34
CA LYS A 102 10.05 -19.60 24.23
C LYS A 102 11.57 -19.53 24.03
N GLY A 103 12.07 -18.56 23.27
CA GLY A 103 13.52 -18.30 23.15
C GLY A 103 14.18 -17.91 24.48
N TYR A 104 13.53 -17.01 25.25
CA TYR A 104 14.03 -16.58 26.56
C TYR A 104 14.01 -17.71 27.61
N LYS A 105 12.95 -18.55 27.64
CA LYS A 105 12.94 -19.74 28.51
C LYS A 105 13.97 -20.79 28.10
N GLY A 106 14.24 -20.94 26.79
CA GLY A 106 15.26 -21.86 26.28
C GLY A 106 16.69 -21.41 26.61
N SER A 107 16.97 -20.09 26.60
CA SER A 107 18.28 -19.57 26.99
C SER A 107 18.52 -19.61 28.50
N ALA A 108 17.49 -19.42 29.32
CA ALA A 108 17.58 -19.53 30.78
C ALA A 108 17.77 -20.99 31.26
N GLY A 109 17.32 -21.99 30.49
CA GLY A 109 17.49 -23.41 30.82
C GLY A 109 18.88 -23.99 30.52
N ASN A 110 19.73 -23.28 29.77
CA ASN A 110 21.04 -23.78 29.31
C ASN A 110 22.25 -23.19 30.08
N GLY A 111 22.00 -22.44 31.16
CA GLY A 111 23.03 -21.76 31.97
C GLY A 111 23.35 -22.44 33.31
N GLY A 112 22.73 -23.58 33.63
CA GLY A 112 22.82 -24.22 34.94
C GLY A 112 23.46 -25.61 34.92
N ALA A 113 24.69 -25.74 34.41
CA ALA A 113 25.53 -26.93 34.62
C ALA A 113 26.98 -26.67 34.17
N ARG A 114 27.77 -25.99 35.01
CA ARG A 114 29.23 -26.11 34.98
C ARG A 114 29.69 -26.27 36.42
N LYS A 115 29.93 -27.54 36.80
CA LYS A 115 30.71 -27.92 37.99
C LYS A 115 32.17 -27.55 37.76
#